data_AF-A0A929ZS79-F1
#
_entry.id   AF-A0A929ZS79-F1
#
_cell.length_a   1.000
_cell.length_b   1.000
_cell.length_c   1.000
_cell.angle_alpha   90.00
_cell.angle_beta   90.00
_cell.angle_gamma   90.00
#
_symmetry.space_group_name_H-M   'P 1'
#
loop_
_entity.id
_entity.type
_entity.pdbx_description
1 polymer ?
#
loop_
_entity_poly.entity_id
_entity_poly.type
_entity_poly.pdbx_seq_one_letter_code
_entity_poly.pdbx_strand_id
1 'polypeptide(L)' 'QRFQIWGASVNFDYLINKNLMWRLEFRNLQSKDPIFQKIDQSHPNVKNNFFITTMLAAWF' A
#
# COMPACT_ATOMS: atom_id res chain seq x y z
N GLN A 1 -5.80 18.72 19.24
CA GLN A 1 -4.61 18.08 18.63
C GLN A 1 -4.83 17.99 17.12
N ARG A 2 -3.83 18.27 16.28
CA ARG A 2 -3.97 18.14 14.81
C ARG A 2 -3.49 16.75 14.38
N PHE A 3 -4.37 16.05 13.67
CA PHE A 3 -4.10 14.77 13.02
C PHE A 3 -3.13 14.94 11.86
N GLN A 4 -2.17 14.03 11.71
CA GLN A 4 -1.21 14.08 10.61
C GLN A 4 -0.79 12.66 10.20
N ILE A 5 -0.94 12.37 8.90
CA ILE A 5 -0.48 11.14 8.24
C ILE A 5 0.52 11.54 7.15
N TRP A 6 1.59 10.78 7.04
CA TRP A 6 2.54 10.79 5.94
C TRP A 6 2.45 9.47 5.18
N GLY A 7 2.62 9.52 3.86
CA GLY A 7 2.57 8.35 3.01
C GLY A 7 3.63 8.40 1.92
N ALA A 8 4.19 7.24 1.60
CA ALA A 8 5.10 7.04 0.49
C ALA A 8 4.67 5.81 -0.31
N SER A 9 4.83 5.85 -1.63
CA SER A 9 4.52 4.73 -2.52
C SER A 9 5.56 4.59 -3.61
N VAL A 10 5.87 3.35 -3.98
CA VAL A 10 6.74 3.00 -5.10
C VAL A 10 6.00 2.02 -6.00
N ASN A 11 5.93 2.34 -7.29
CA ASN A 11 5.28 1.53 -8.31
C ASN A 11 6.30 1.00 -9.30
N PHE A 12 6.25 -0.29 -9.57
CA PHE A 12 7.04 -0.97 -10.59
C PHE A 12 6.11 -1.59 -11.62
N ASP A 13 6.27 -1.15 -12.87
CA ASP A 13 5.45 -1.60 -14.00
C ASP A 13 6.30 -2.40 -14.97
N TYR A 14 5.83 -3.60 -15.30
CA TYR A 14 6.47 -4.50 -16.25
C TYR A 14 5.49 -4.87 -17.36
N LEU A 15 5.84 -4.50 -18.59
CA LEU A 15 5.07 -4.84 -19.77
C LEU A 15 5.42 -6.27 -20.21
N ILE A 16 4.53 -7.23 -19.99
CA ILE A 16 4.72 -8.63 -20.40
C ILE A 16 4.58 -8.74 -21.92
N ASN A 17 3.57 -8.06 -22.47
CA ASN A 17 3.39 -7.86 -23.91
C ASN A 17 2.60 -6.55 -24.15
N LYS A 18 2.40 -6.15 -25.42
CA LYS A 18 1.71 -4.90 -25.78
C LYS A 18 0.30 -4.74 -25.18
N ASN A 19 -0.34 -5.83 -24.80
CA ASN A 19 -1.71 -5.91 -24.30
C ASN A 19 -1.78 -6.33 -22.82
N LEU A 20 -0.64 -6.57 -22.16
CA LEU A 20 -0.56 -7.13 -20.82
C LEU A 20 0.55 -6.45 -20.00
N MET A 21 0.15 -5.78 -18.93
CA MET A 21 1.05 -5.10 -18.00
C MET A 21 0.86 -5.67 -16.59
N TRP A 22 1.97 -5.93 -15.91
CA TRP A 22 2.02 -6.35 -14.52
C TRP A 22 2.59 -5.22 -13.66
N ARG A 23 1.89 -4.86 -12.59
CA ARG A 23 2.30 -3.82 -11.62
C ARG A 23 2.53 -4.43 -10.26
N LEU A 24 3.62 -4.02 -9.63
CA LEU A 24 3.91 -4.22 -8.22
C LEU A 24 3.98 -2.87 -7.52
N GLU A 25 3.21 -2.70 -6.46
CA GLU A 25 3.10 -1.45 -5.72
C GLU A 25 3.40 -1.67 -4.23
N PHE A 26 4.31 -0.87 -3.70
CA PHE A 26 4.66 -0.85 -2.29
C PHE A 26 4.17 0.46 -1.72
N ARG A 27 3.33 0.42 -0.67
CA ARG A 27 2.88 1.62 0.04
C ARG A 27 3.22 1.53 1.51
N ASN A 28 3.71 2.65 2.04
CA ASN A 28 3.92 2.86 3.46
C ASN A 28 3.16 4.10 3.91
N LEU A 29 2.41 3.97 5.01
CA LEU A 29 1.68 5.05 5.66
C LEU A 29 2.11 5.11 7.11
N GLN A 30 2.50 6.30 7.56
CA GLN A 30 2.90 6.57 8.94
C GLN A 30 2.03 7.69 9.51
N SER A 31 1.44 7.45 10.67
CA SER A 31 0.60 8.40 11.40
C SER A 31 1.26 8.79 12.71
N LYS A 32 1.06 10.04 13.11
CA LYS A 32 1.50 10.53 14.44
C LYS A 32 0.74 9.82 15.57
N ASP A 33 -0.53 9.51 15.33
CA ASP A 33 -1.44 8.83 16.24
C ASP A 33 -1.66 7.36 15.80
N PRO A 34 -1.78 6.41 16.75
CA PRO A 34 -1.98 5.00 16.44
C PRO A 34 -3.43 4.76 16.01
N ILE A 35 -3.67 4.87 14.70
CA ILE A 35 -5.00 4.78 14.09
C ILE A 35 -5.17 3.58 13.16
N PHE A 36 -4.07 2.92 12.78
CA PHE A 36 -4.15 1.77 11.88
C PHE A 36 -4.43 0.51 12.69
N GLN A 37 -5.51 -0.18 12.35
CA GLN A 37 -5.84 -1.48 12.92
C GLN A 37 -5.08 -2.58 12.19
N LYS A 38 -4.47 -3.49 12.96
CA LYS A 38 -3.93 -4.74 12.40
C LYS A 38 -5.08 -5.72 12.14
N ILE A 39 -4.88 -6.59 11.16
CA ILE A 39 -5.88 -7.59 10.74
C ILE A 39 -6.23 -8.56 11.89
N ASP A 40 -5.30 -8.78 12.81
CA ASP A 40 -5.54 -9.50 14.05
C ASP A 40 -6.10 -8.55 15.12
N GLN A 41 -7.38 -8.74 15.47
CA GLN A 41 -8.13 -7.95 16.46
C GLN A 41 -7.48 -7.95 17.86
N SER A 42 -6.57 -8.90 18.13
CA SER A 42 -5.86 -8.98 19.41
C SER A 42 -4.71 -7.97 19.56
N HIS A 43 -4.35 -7.23 18.49
CA HIS A 43 -3.19 -6.33 18.50
C HIS A 43 -3.57 -4.85 18.59
N PRO A 44 -2.82 -4.03 19.36
CA PRO A 44 -3.10 -2.61 19.52
C PRO A 44 -2.96 -1.84 18.19
N ASN A 45 -3.68 -0.72 18.06
CA ASN A 45 -3.54 0.19 16.93
C ASN A 45 -2.08 0.59 16.73
N VAL A 46 -1.63 0.59 15.48
CA VAL A 46 -0.24 0.90 15.12
C VAL A 46 -0.14 2.24 14.40
N LYS A 47 1.03 2.86 14.54
CA LYS A 47 1.38 4.13 13.88
C LYS A 47 1.87 3.95 12.45
N ASN A 48 2.27 2.74 12.07
CA ASN A 48 2.84 2.45 10.76
C ASN A 48 2.05 1.33 10.07
N ASN A 49 1.73 1.52 8.80
CA ASN A 49 1.05 0.57 7.95
C ASN A 49 1.84 0.40 6.65
N PHE A 50 2.24 -0.84 6.36
CA PHE A 50 2.97 -1.19 5.15
C PHE A 50 2.21 -2.29 4.42
N PHE A 51 1.98 -2.09 3.12
CA PHE A 51 1.27 -3.06 2.29
C PHE A 51 1.86 -3.13 0.89
N ILE A 52 1.81 -4.34 0.34
CA ILE A 52 2.28 -4.67 -1.00
C ILE A 52 1.07 -5.09 -1.80
N THR A 53 0.91 -4.55 -3.01
CA THR A 53 -0.19 -4.87 -3.91
C THR A 53 0.39 -5.26 -5.27
N THR A 54 -0.21 -6.27 -5.89
CA THR A 54 0.13 -6.73 -7.23
C THR A 54 -1.10 -6.60 -8.11
N MET A 55 -0.93 -6.21 -9.37
CA MET A 55 -2.02 -6.00 -10.33
C MET A 55 -1.60 -6.52 -11.70
N LEU A 56 -2.55 -7.10 -12.42
CA LEU A 56 -2.40 -7.47 -13.82
C LEU A 56 -3.46 -6.73 -14.64
N ALA A 57 -3.01 -5.96 -15.63
CA ALA A 57 -3.86 -5.22 -16.55
C ALA A 57 -3.78 -5.86 -17.94
N ALA A 58 -4.93 -6.24 -18.51
CA ALA A 58 -5.05 -6.79 -19.85
C ALA A 58 -6.03 -5.96 -20.69
N TRP A 59 -5.70 -5.74 -21.97
CA TRP A 59 -6.57 -5.06 -22.93
C TRP A 59 -6.77 -5.90 -24.19
N PHE A 60 -8.04 -6.09 -24.59
CA PHE A 60 -8.50 -6.93 -25.69
C PHE A 60 -9.24 -6.08 -26.74
#